data_AF-S3YEF3-F1
#
_entry.id   AF-S3YEF3-F1
#
_cell.length_a   1.000
_cell.length_b   1.000
_cell.length_c   1.000
_cell.angle_alpha   90.00
_cell.angle_beta   90.00
_cell.angle_gamma   90.00
#
_symmetry.space_group_name_H-M   'P 1'
#
loop_
_entity.id
_entity.type
_entity.pdbx_description
1 polymer ?
#
loop_
_entity_poly.entity_id
_entity_poly.type
_entity_poly.pdbx_seq_one_letter_code
_entity_poly.pdbx_strand_id
1 'polypeptide(L)'
;MTIKEFFSFRQNKYFWINILAMIAVVVLLMFGTLKGIDIYTHHGEAVVVPDVKGMTVAEAGAVFDSRGLACIVSDSTYVKDKPAGCILDYNPAAGQKVKEGRIIYLTINAINIPLQVVPDVADNSSLRQAEARILASGFKLNDIQYVPGEKDWVYGVKYRERMLAIGDKVPMGATLTLMVGDGNREVLEGDSLSADESMGNPDEAVSEGSAADESWF
;
A
#
# COMPACT_ATOMS: atom_id res chain seq x y z
N MET A 1 23.31 -10.43 -81.47
CA MET A 1 23.67 -9.07 -81.01
C MET A 1 24.99 -9.16 -80.27
N THR A 2 25.93 -8.27 -80.53
CA THR A 2 27.25 -8.26 -79.88
C THR A 2 27.28 -7.30 -78.70
N ILE A 3 28.11 -7.59 -77.69
CA ILE A 3 28.30 -6.72 -76.52
C ILE A 3 28.80 -5.32 -76.93
N LYS A 4 29.53 -5.19 -78.05
CA LYS A 4 29.99 -3.90 -78.57
C LYS A 4 28.84 -3.00 -79.04
N GLU A 5 27.86 -3.56 -79.76
CA GLU A 5 26.64 -2.83 -80.14
C GLU A 5 25.84 -2.44 -78.89
N PHE A 6 25.77 -3.35 -77.91
CA PHE A 6 25.15 -3.14 -76.59
C PHE A 6 25.89 -2.13 -75.67
N PHE A 7 26.93 -1.44 -76.16
CA PHE A 7 27.53 -0.28 -75.50
C PHE A 7 27.68 0.95 -76.42
N SER A 8 27.21 0.88 -77.67
CA SER A 8 27.31 1.97 -78.66
C SER A 8 26.59 3.26 -78.21
N PHE A 9 25.47 3.13 -77.47
CA PHE A 9 24.74 4.25 -76.89
C PHE A 9 25.57 5.10 -75.92
N ARG A 10 26.66 4.56 -75.35
CA ARG A 10 27.55 5.29 -74.42
C ARG A 10 28.29 6.46 -75.07
N GLN A 11 28.26 6.57 -76.40
CA GLN A 11 28.84 7.69 -77.16
C GLN A 11 27.83 8.81 -77.48
N ASN A 12 26.54 8.59 -77.22
CA ASN A 12 25.49 9.60 -77.44
C ASN A 12 25.37 10.55 -76.23
N LYS A 13 25.49 11.86 -76.47
CA LYS A 13 25.38 12.90 -75.43
C LYS A 13 24.03 12.86 -74.70
N TYR A 14 22.94 12.58 -75.41
CA TYR A 14 21.59 12.55 -74.82
C TYR A 14 21.39 11.39 -73.83
N PHE A 15 22.09 10.26 -74.01
CA PHE A 15 22.05 9.13 -73.08
C PHE A 15 22.64 9.52 -71.71
N TRP A 16 23.78 10.20 -71.70
CA TRP A 16 24.42 10.70 -70.48
C TRP A 16 23.63 11.83 -69.82
N ILE A 17 23.00 12.72 -70.62
CA ILE A 17 22.11 13.77 -70.09
C ILE A 17 20.91 13.14 -69.37
N ASN A 18 20.27 12.13 -69.97
CA ASN A 18 19.13 11.44 -69.34
C ASN A 18 19.53 10.66 -68.07
N ILE A 19 20.70 10.02 -68.05
CA ILE A 19 21.24 9.40 -66.82
C ILE A 19 21.50 10.45 -65.73
N LEU A 20 22.12 11.57 -66.08
CA LEU A 20 22.41 12.64 -65.11
C LEU A 20 21.13 13.28 -64.57
N ALA A 21 20.11 13.48 -65.43
CA ALA A 21 18.79 13.93 -65.02
C ALA A 21 18.08 12.92 -64.10
N MET A 22 18.16 11.61 -64.40
CA MET A 22 17.60 10.55 -63.55
C MET A 22 18.28 10.52 -62.18
N ILE A 23 19.62 10.64 -62.13
CA ILE A 23 20.38 10.75 -60.88
C ILE A 23 19.97 12.01 -60.11
N ALA A 24 19.83 13.16 -60.78
CA ALA A 24 19.39 14.40 -60.15
C ALA A 24 17.98 14.28 -59.53
N VAL A 25 17.03 13.61 -60.22
CA VAL A 25 15.69 13.34 -59.70
C VAL A 25 15.73 12.40 -58.48
N VAL A 26 16.56 11.34 -58.51
CA VAL A 26 16.73 10.43 -57.38
C VAL A 26 17.36 11.14 -56.17
N VAL A 27 18.37 11.99 -56.39
CA VAL A 27 18.99 12.82 -55.33
C VAL A 27 18.00 13.83 -54.76
N LEU A 28 17.17 14.47 -55.60
CA LEU A 28 16.13 15.40 -55.16
C LEU A 28 15.06 14.69 -54.33
N LEU A 29 14.59 13.51 -54.77
CA LEU A 29 13.65 12.69 -54.00
C LEU A 29 14.24 12.24 -52.66
N MET A 30 15.51 11.80 -52.65
CA MET A 30 16.20 11.39 -51.42
C MET A 30 16.41 12.54 -50.44
N PHE A 31 16.78 13.73 -50.93
CA PHE A 31 16.87 14.93 -50.10
C PHE A 31 15.49 15.36 -49.57
N GLY A 32 14.46 15.29 -50.41
CA GLY A 32 13.07 15.60 -50.06
C GLY A 32 12.48 14.67 -49.01
N THR A 33 12.71 13.34 -49.10
CA THR A 33 12.25 12.39 -48.09
C THR A 33 13.03 12.53 -46.78
N LEU A 34 14.35 12.73 -46.83
CA LEU A 34 15.15 12.99 -45.64
C LEU A 34 14.69 14.27 -44.92
N LYS A 35 14.51 15.39 -45.63
CA LYS A 35 14.01 16.64 -45.03
C LYS A 35 12.54 16.58 -44.61
N GLY A 36 11.71 15.80 -45.31
CA GLY A 36 10.33 15.52 -44.92
C GLY A 36 10.23 14.73 -43.62
N ILE A 37 11.10 13.75 -43.41
CA ILE A 37 11.18 12.99 -42.15
C ILE A 37 11.75 13.87 -41.02
N ASP A 38 12.78 14.66 -41.30
CA ASP A 38 13.43 15.60 -40.37
C ASP A 38 12.42 16.59 -39.78
N ILE A 39 11.65 17.28 -40.64
CA ILE A 39 10.63 18.27 -40.24
C ILE A 39 9.40 17.62 -39.58
N TYR A 40 9.00 16.40 -39.99
CA TYR A 40 7.86 15.70 -39.41
C TYR A 40 8.18 15.13 -38.01
N THR A 41 9.41 14.64 -37.80
CA THR A 41 9.80 13.91 -36.58
C THR A 41 10.32 14.82 -35.46
N HIS A 42 10.54 16.11 -35.76
CA HIS A 42 11.18 17.12 -34.90
C HIS A 42 12.51 16.57 -34.33
N HIS A 43 13.40 16.19 -35.25
CA HIS A 43 14.50 15.27 -34.96
C HIS A 43 15.74 15.98 -34.38
N GLY A 44 15.64 16.40 -33.12
CA GLY A 44 16.74 17.00 -32.36
C GLY A 44 16.30 17.78 -31.12
N GLU A 45 15.03 18.19 -31.08
CA GLU A 45 14.43 18.91 -29.96
C GLU A 45 14.18 17.93 -28.80
N ALA A 46 15.06 18.02 -27.80
CA ALA A 46 15.03 17.19 -26.61
C ALA A 46 15.23 18.06 -25.37
N VAL A 47 14.18 18.15 -24.55
CA VAL A 47 14.18 18.86 -23.28
C VAL A 47 14.96 18.05 -22.25
N VAL A 48 15.79 18.73 -21.47
CA VAL A 48 16.45 18.15 -20.31
C VAL A 48 15.49 18.17 -19.13
N VAL A 49 15.23 17.01 -18.54
CA VAL A 49 14.40 16.88 -17.33
C VAL A 49 15.05 17.66 -16.17
N PRO A 50 14.39 18.68 -15.60
CA PRO A 50 14.92 19.46 -14.48
C PRO A 50 15.00 18.63 -13.19
N ASP A 51 15.78 19.08 -12.21
CA ASP A 51 15.70 18.50 -10.86
C ASP A 51 14.58 19.17 -10.05
N VAL A 52 13.64 18.36 -9.58
CA VAL A 52 12.51 18.74 -8.72
C VAL A 52 12.44 17.92 -7.43
N LYS A 53 13.48 17.16 -7.09
CA LYS A 53 13.48 16.21 -5.98
C LYS A 53 13.31 16.95 -4.64
N GLY A 54 12.29 16.56 -3.86
CA GLY A 54 11.92 17.24 -2.61
C GLY A 54 11.02 18.48 -2.75
N MET A 55 10.76 18.98 -3.96
CA MET A 55 9.74 20.02 -4.19
C MET A 55 8.32 19.44 -3.96
N THR A 56 7.34 20.32 -3.75
CA THR A 56 5.92 19.93 -3.80
C THR A 56 5.47 19.62 -5.23
N VAL A 57 4.39 18.85 -5.39
CA VAL A 57 3.80 18.55 -6.71
C VAL A 57 3.41 19.83 -7.48
N ALA A 58 2.97 20.88 -6.78
CA ALA A 58 2.55 22.13 -7.42
C ALA A 58 3.74 22.95 -7.97
N GLU A 59 4.81 23.08 -7.20
CA GLU A 59 6.05 23.75 -7.63
C GLU A 59 6.69 22.99 -8.79
N ALA A 60 6.80 21.67 -8.66
CA ALA A 60 7.35 20.81 -9.70
C ALA A 60 6.52 20.84 -10.99
N GLY A 61 5.18 20.86 -10.88
CA GLY A 61 4.27 21.04 -12.01
C GLY A 61 4.60 22.31 -12.80
N ALA A 62 4.65 23.47 -12.14
CA ALA A 62 5.02 24.73 -12.77
C ALA A 62 6.43 24.69 -13.41
N VAL A 63 7.39 24.01 -12.78
CA VAL A 63 8.74 23.80 -13.33
C VAL A 63 8.71 22.91 -14.59
N PHE A 64 7.91 21.84 -14.63
CA PHE A 64 7.75 20.99 -15.81
C PHE A 64 6.97 21.68 -16.94
N ASP A 65 5.86 22.37 -16.62
CA ASP A 65 5.07 23.13 -17.59
C ASP A 65 5.93 24.20 -18.27
N SER A 66 6.79 24.90 -17.51
CA SER A 66 7.77 25.88 -18.04
C SER A 66 8.81 25.29 -19.01
N ARG A 67 8.89 23.96 -19.09
CA ARG A 67 9.79 23.18 -19.94
C ARG A 67 9.05 22.42 -21.05
N GLY A 68 7.73 22.59 -21.19
CA GLY A 68 6.92 21.81 -22.13
C GLY A 68 6.80 20.32 -21.75
N LEU A 69 6.91 20.00 -20.45
CA LEU A 69 6.83 18.65 -19.90
C LEU A 69 5.56 18.52 -19.06
N ALA A 70 4.88 17.38 -19.14
CA ALA A 70 3.72 17.08 -18.30
C ALA A 70 4.12 16.19 -17.13
N CYS A 71 3.52 16.36 -15.95
CA CYS A 71 3.74 15.47 -14.81
C CYS A 71 2.45 14.83 -14.28
N ILE A 72 2.52 13.56 -13.90
CA ILE A 72 1.41 12.82 -13.29
C ILE A 72 1.94 12.07 -12.06
N VAL A 73 1.22 12.16 -10.93
CA VAL A 73 1.51 11.32 -9.76
C VAL A 73 1.11 9.88 -10.09
N SER A 74 2.09 8.98 -10.08
CA SER A 74 1.92 7.56 -10.42
C SER A 74 1.85 6.65 -9.19
N ASP A 75 2.46 7.07 -8.08
CA ASP A 75 2.58 6.27 -6.86
C ASP A 75 2.82 7.17 -5.64
N SER A 76 2.53 6.66 -4.44
CA SER A 76 2.79 7.34 -3.17
C SER A 76 3.40 6.38 -2.15
N THR A 77 4.68 6.58 -1.82
CA THR A 77 5.37 5.85 -0.74
C THR A 77 5.39 6.71 0.51
N TYR A 78 5.30 6.13 1.72
CA TYR A 78 5.43 6.89 2.96
C TYR A 78 6.87 6.85 3.49
N VAL A 79 7.50 8.03 3.60
CA VAL A 79 8.84 8.22 4.19
C VAL A 79 8.71 9.25 5.32
N LYS A 80 8.92 8.78 6.56
CA LYS A 80 8.69 9.58 7.78
C LYS A 80 9.55 10.85 7.84
N ASP A 81 10.79 10.78 7.38
CA ASP A 81 11.78 11.86 7.53
C ASP A 81 11.72 12.90 6.40
N LYS A 82 10.60 12.94 5.65
CA LYS A 82 10.35 13.86 4.54
C LYS A 82 8.97 14.53 4.66
N PRO A 83 8.79 15.76 4.13
CA PRO A 83 7.51 16.44 4.16
C PRO A 83 6.43 15.71 3.35
N ALA A 84 5.18 15.82 3.77
CA ALA A 84 4.01 15.26 3.09
C ALA A 84 3.85 15.85 1.68
N GLY A 85 3.57 15.03 0.67
CA GLY A 85 3.35 15.49 -0.71
C GLY A 85 4.59 15.98 -1.46
N CYS A 86 5.81 15.84 -0.91
CA CYS A 86 7.03 16.14 -1.66
C CYS A 86 7.37 15.02 -2.66
N ILE A 87 8.07 15.34 -3.75
CA ILE A 87 8.53 14.34 -4.71
C ILE A 87 9.68 13.53 -4.10
N LEU A 88 9.49 12.20 -3.99
CA LEU A 88 10.50 11.25 -3.54
C LEU A 88 11.43 10.86 -4.69
N ASP A 89 10.85 10.53 -5.83
CA ASP A 89 11.54 10.12 -7.05
C ASP A 89 10.63 10.28 -8.28
N TYR A 90 11.18 10.20 -9.49
CA TYR A 90 10.41 10.36 -10.72
C TYR A 90 11.11 9.78 -11.95
N ASN A 91 10.32 9.43 -12.97
CA ASN A 91 10.76 8.74 -14.18
C ASN A 91 10.15 9.38 -15.45
N PRO A 92 10.94 9.83 -16.45
CA PRO A 92 12.41 9.83 -16.50
C PRO A 92 13.09 10.73 -15.45
N ALA A 93 14.28 10.34 -15.02
CA ALA A 93 15.04 11.01 -13.96
C ALA A 93 15.68 12.34 -14.41
N ALA A 94 16.15 13.14 -13.43
CA ALA A 94 16.89 14.39 -13.65
C ALA A 94 18.01 14.25 -14.70
N GLY A 95 18.18 15.28 -15.53
CA GLY A 95 19.25 15.34 -16.54
C GLY A 95 19.03 14.46 -17.77
N GLN A 96 18.04 13.57 -17.78
CA GLN A 96 17.67 12.80 -18.97
C GLN A 96 17.13 13.72 -20.07
N LYS A 97 17.36 13.33 -21.33
CA LYS A 97 16.82 14.02 -22.51
C LYS A 97 15.55 13.33 -22.98
N VAL A 98 14.45 14.06 -23.00
CA VAL A 98 13.12 13.58 -23.41
C VAL A 98 12.56 14.46 -24.52
N LYS A 99 11.59 13.95 -25.29
CA LYS A 99 10.83 14.80 -26.22
C LYS A 99 9.91 15.74 -25.45
N GLU A 100 9.54 16.85 -26.09
CA GLU A 100 8.46 17.73 -25.62
C GLU A 100 7.13 16.97 -25.46
N GLY A 101 6.27 17.44 -24.57
CA GLY A 101 5.01 16.79 -24.21
C GLY A 101 5.16 15.45 -23.49
N ARG A 102 6.38 15.04 -23.11
CA ARG A 102 6.59 13.78 -22.40
C ARG A 102 6.01 13.86 -20.99
N ILE A 103 5.18 12.86 -20.66
CA ILE A 103 4.71 12.62 -19.29
C ILE A 103 5.85 12.06 -18.44
N ILE A 104 6.07 12.71 -17.30
CA ILE A 104 6.96 12.31 -16.21
C ILE A 104 6.08 11.76 -15.08
N TYR A 105 6.40 10.54 -14.66
CA TYR A 105 5.70 9.84 -13.59
C TYR A 105 6.38 10.17 -12.25
N LEU A 106 5.62 10.75 -11.32
CA LEU A 106 6.10 11.16 -10.00
C LEU A 106 5.73 10.12 -8.94
N THR A 107 6.70 9.73 -8.11
CA THR A 107 6.46 9.03 -6.84
C THR A 107 6.55 10.05 -5.72
N ILE A 108 5.42 10.30 -5.04
CA ILE A 108 5.32 11.33 -3.99
C ILE A 108 5.40 10.73 -2.59
N ASN A 109 5.70 11.55 -1.59
CA ASN A 109 5.54 11.17 -0.20
C ASN A 109 4.06 11.17 0.16
N ALA A 110 3.56 10.07 0.73
CA ALA A 110 2.16 9.93 1.09
C ALA A 110 1.71 11.08 2.03
N ILE A 111 0.58 11.73 1.69
CA ILE A 111 0.07 12.90 2.43
C ILE A 111 -0.36 12.51 3.85
N ASN A 112 -0.91 11.30 3.99
CA ASN A 112 -1.34 10.72 5.26
C ASN A 112 -0.44 9.53 5.61
N ILE A 113 -0.25 9.31 6.92
CA ILE A 113 0.43 8.11 7.44
C ILE A 113 -0.40 6.89 7.02
N PRO A 114 0.19 5.84 6.42
CA PRO A 114 -0.53 4.63 6.04
C PRO A 114 -1.14 3.96 7.27
N LEU A 115 -2.37 3.49 7.13
CA LEU A 115 -3.08 2.80 8.21
C LEU A 115 -2.78 1.29 8.14
N GLN A 116 -2.14 0.79 9.18
CA GLN A 116 -1.85 -0.62 9.37
C GLN A 116 -2.99 -1.28 10.17
N VAL A 117 -3.30 -2.55 9.86
CA VAL A 117 -4.28 -3.34 10.63
C VAL A 117 -3.62 -3.80 11.93
N VAL A 118 -4.30 -3.59 13.06
CA VAL A 118 -3.87 -4.06 14.38
C VAL A 118 -4.01 -5.59 14.45
N PRO A 119 -2.96 -6.33 14.82
CA PRO A 119 -3.01 -7.79 14.91
C PRO A 119 -3.96 -8.22 16.03
N ASP A 120 -4.58 -9.39 15.86
CA ASP A 120 -5.37 -9.99 16.94
C ASP A 120 -4.45 -10.45 18.08
N VAL A 121 -4.64 -9.84 19.25
CA VAL A 121 -3.87 -10.07 20.48
C VAL A 121 -4.71 -9.92 21.76
N ALA A 122 -5.93 -9.38 21.66
CA ALA A 122 -6.84 -9.25 22.79
C ALA A 122 -7.56 -10.59 22.99
N ASP A 123 -7.61 -11.09 24.23
CA ASP A 123 -8.17 -12.38 24.64
C ASP A 123 -7.66 -13.62 23.86
N ASN A 124 -6.57 -13.45 23.12
CA ASN A 124 -5.97 -14.47 22.23
C ASN A 124 -4.43 -14.53 22.34
N SER A 125 -3.82 -13.90 23.35
CA SER A 125 -2.36 -13.88 23.54
C SER A 125 -1.93 -13.57 24.98
N SER A 126 -0.82 -14.17 25.40
CA SER A 126 -0.05 -13.71 26.57
C SER A 126 0.70 -12.41 26.26
N LEU A 127 1.10 -11.66 27.30
CA LEU A 127 1.89 -10.41 27.21
C LEU A 127 3.02 -10.53 26.17
N ARG A 128 3.94 -11.49 26.34
CA ARG A 128 5.11 -11.68 25.46
C ARG A 128 4.72 -11.95 24.00
N GLN A 129 3.62 -12.66 23.79
CA GLN A 129 3.10 -13.00 22.46
C GLN A 129 2.42 -11.79 21.79
N ALA A 130 1.69 -10.98 22.56
CA ALA A 130 1.09 -9.74 22.08
C ALA A 130 2.15 -8.69 21.75
N GLU A 131 3.17 -8.51 22.62
CA GLU A 131 4.32 -7.65 22.36
C GLU A 131 5.01 -8.03 21.04
N ALA A 132 5.34 -9.32 20.86
CA ALA A 132 5.97 -9.82 19.64
C ALA A 132 5.12 -9.57 18.39
N ARG A 133 3.80 -9.78 18.46
CA ARG A 133 2.86 -9.52 17.35
C ARG A 133 2.73 -8.02 17.03
N ILE A 134 2.67 -7.15 18.04
CA ILE A 134 2.58 -5.68 17.89
C ILE A 134 3.87 -5.11 17.29
N LEU A 135 5.03 -5.52 17.80
CA LEU A 135 6.33 -5.06 17.28
C LEU A 135 6.58 -5.60 15.86
N ALA A 136 6.23 -6.86 15.56
CA ALA A 136 6.36 -7.44 14.22
C ALA A 136 5.43 -6.79 13.18
N SER A 137 4.30 -6.20 13.61
CA SER A 137 3.40 -5.42 12.74
C SER A 137 3.80 -3.94 12.61
N GLY A 138 4.95 -3.53 13.14
CA GLY A 138 5.52 -2.19 12.95
C GLY A 138 4.90 -1.10 13.83
N PHE A 139 4.12 -1.49 14.85
CA PHE A 139 3.66 -0.58 15.91
C PHE A 139 4.71 -0.46 17.02
N LYS A 140 4.54 0.52 17.89
CA LYS A 140 5.31 0.69 19.13
C LYS A 140 4.45 0.38 20.33
N LEU A 141 5.08 -0.02 21.43
CA LEU A 141 4.42 -0.18 22.71
C LEU A 141 4.61 1.09 23.56
N ASN A 142 3.63 1.33 24.42
CA ASN A 142 3.66 2.27 25.54
C ASN A 142 3.73 1.47 26.85
N ASP A 143 3.83 2.14 28.00
CA ASP A 143 3.71 1.51 29.32
C ASP A 143 2.46 0.65 29.43
N ILE A 144 2.60 -0.53 30.04
CA ILE A 144 1.51 -1.52 30.16
C ILE A 144 0.52 -1.07 31.24
N GLN A 145 -0.77 -1.04 30.89
CA GLN A 145 -1.84 -0.79 31.85
C GLN A 145 -2.28 -2.11 32.48
N TYR A 146 -2.01 -2.28 33.76
CA TYR A 146 -2.50 -3.42 34.53
C TYR A 146 -3.98 -3.28 34.88
N VAL A 147 -4.68 -4.42 34.93
CA VAL A 147 -6.12 -4.58 35.18
C VAL A 147 -6.30 -5.82 36.08
N PRO A 148 -7.26 -5.83 37.03
CA PRO A 148 -7.59 -7.04 37.78
C PRO A 148 -7.94 -8.20 36.84
N GLY A 149 -7.20 -9.32 36.93
CA GLY A 149 -7.45 -10.46 36.05
C GLY A 149 -6.36 -11.55 36.06
N GLU A 150 -6.42 -12.43 35.07
CA GLU A 150 -5.52 -13.57 34.93
C GLU A 150 -4.10 -13.12 34.53
N LYS A 151 -3.09 -13.66 35.21
CA LYS A 151 -1.73 -13.10 35.13
C LYS A 151 -1.15 -13.18 33.71
N ASP A 152 -0.53 -12.08 33.26
CA ASP A 152 0.13 -11.96 31.95
C ASP A 152 -0.83 -12.17 30.74
N TRP A 153 -2.14 -12.16 30.97
CA TRP A 153 -3.18 -12.25 29.93
C TRP A 153 -3.52 -10.88 29.36
N VAL A 154 -3.70 -10.76 28.03
CA VAL A 154 -3.98 -9.47 27.37
C VAL A 154 -5.48 -9.32 27.12
N TYR A 155 -6.14 -8.46 27.90
CA TYR A 155 -7.56 -8.15 27.79
C TYR A 155 -7.90 -7.11 26.70
N GLY A 156 -6.89 -6.43 26.13
CA GLY A 156 -7.17 -5.40 25.13
C GLY A 156 -5.97 -4.56 24.73
N VAL A 157 -6.20 -3.78 23.67
CA VAL A 157 -5.24 -2.80 23.16
C VAL A 157 -5.92 -1.43 23.10
N LYS A 158 -5.25 -0.40 23.60
CA LYS A 158 -5.67 1.01 23.53
C LYS A 158 -4.75 1.81 22.63
N TYR A 159 -5.32 2.80 21.93
CA TYR A 159 -4.59 3.82 21.19
C TYR A 159 -5.22 5.19 21.46
N ARG A 160 -4.44 6.10 22.06
CA ARG A 160 -4.90 7.44 22.48
C ARG A 160 -6.24 7.37 23.23
N GLU A 161 -6.24 6.61 24.32
CA GLU A 161 -7.38 6.34 25.22
C GLU A 161 -8.53 5.51 24.61
N ARG A 162 -8.71 5.50 23.27
CA ARG A 162 -9.68 4.63 22.60
C ARG A 162 -9.27 3.16 22.70
N MET A 163 -10.20 2.29 23.09
CA MET A 163 -10.05 0.85 22.92
C MET A 163 -10.10 0.49 21.42
N LEU A 164 -9.31 -0.48 20.99
CA LEU A 164 -9.25 -0.95 19.62
C LEU A 164 -9.99 -2.28 19.48
N ALA A 165 -10.77 -2.42 18.40
CA ALA A 165 -11.42 -3.67 18.02
C ALA A 165 -10.49 -4.54 17.16
N ILE A 166 -10.79 -5.84 17.07
CA ILE A 166 -10.08 -6.75 16.16
C ILE A 166 -10.25 -6.25 14.71
N GLY A 167 -9.14 -6.07 13.99
CA GLY A 167 -9.14 -5.55 12.63
C GLY A 167 -9.18 -4.02 12.51
N ASP A 168 -9.14 -3.27 13.62
CA ASP A 168 -9.03 -1.81 13.58
C ASP A 168 -7.79 -1.35 12.80
N LYS A 169 -7.91 -0.18 12.15
CA LYS A 169 -6.86 0.42 11.32
C LYS A 169 -6.27 1.64 12.02
N VAL A 170 -4.98 1.58 12.32
CA VAL A 170 -4.25 2.57 13.11
C VAL A 170 -3.00 3.03 12.34
N PRO A 171 -2.58 4.31 12.42
CA PRO A 171 -1.38 4.79 11.72
C PRO A 171 -0.13 3.96 12.01
N MET A 172 0.62 3.63 10.96
CA MET A 172 1.89 2.88 11.06
C MET A 172 2.86 3.57 12.04
N GLY A 173 3.49 2.80 12.93
CA GLY A 173 4.40 3.33 13.96
C GLY A 173 3.72 4.02 15.14
N ALA A 174 2.39 3.96 15.26
CA ALA A 174 1.65 4.40 16.44
C ALA A 174 2.08 3.65 17.72
N THR A 175 1.97 4.33 18.86
CA THR A 175 2.14 3.77 20.20
C THR A 175 0.84 3.16 20.71
N LEU A 176 0.85 1.85 20.95
CA LEU A 176 -0.25 1.06 21.49
C LEU A 176 0.00 0.75 22.96
N THR A 177 -1.05 0.86 23.78
CA THR A 177 -1.04 0.51 25.21
C THR A 177 -1.69 -0.85 25.38
N LEU A 178 -0.97 -1.82 25.94
CA LEU A 178 -1.53 -3.13 26.29
C LEU A 178 -2.29 -3.04 27.62
N MET A 179 -3.43 -3.71 27.70
CA MET A 179 -4.17 -3.94 28.94
C MET A 179 -3.95 -5.39 29.39
N VAL A 180 -3.28 -5.58 30.53
CA VAL A 180 -2.79 -6.90 30.98
C VAL A 180 -3.30 -7.23 32.37
N GLY A 181 -3.68 -8.49 32.60
CA GLY A 181 -4.04 -8.99 33.92
C GLY A 181 -2.86 -8.99 34.90
N ASP A 182 -3.05 -8.37 36.06
CA ASP A 182 -2.08 -8.30 37.16
C ASP A 182 -1.86 -9.64 37.90
N GLY A 183 -2.78 -10.59 37.75
CA GLY A 183 -2.81 -11.84 38.50
C GLY A 183 -3.51 -11.73 39.86
N ASN A 184 -4.03 -10.55 40.21
CA ASN A 184 -4.77 -10.33 41.44
C ASN A 184 -6.23 -10.73 41.24
N ARG A 185 -6.50 -12.03 41.37
CA ARG A 185 -7.87 -12.52 41.57
C ARG A 185 -8.44 -11.89 42.84
N GLU A 186 -9.33 -10.93 42.68
CA GLU A 186 -10.36 -10.70 43.70
C GLU A 186 -11.17 -11.99 43.81
N VAL A 187 -10.89 -12.75 44.87
CA VAL A 187 -11.71 -13.90 45.25
C VAL A 187 -13.02 -13.32 45.74
N LEU A 188 -14.06 -13.40 44.90
CA LEU A 188 -15.43 -13.11 45.31
C LEU A 188 -15.86 -14.22 46.28
N GLU A 189 -15.56 -14.02 47.57
CA GLU A 189 -16.02 -14.87 48.67
C GLU A 189 -17.54 -14.70 48.85
N GLY A 190 -18.29 -15.41 48.01
CA GLY A 190 -19.75 -15.53 48.05
C GLY A 190 -20.20 -16.46 46.91
N ASP A 191 -20.95 -17.54 47.15
CA ASP A 191 -21.75 -17.86 48.33
C ASP A 191 -21.34 -19.20 48.98
N SER A 192 -21.58 -19.35 50.29
CA SER A 192 -21.19 -20.55 51.04
C SER A 192 -22.27 -21.62 51.04
N LEU A 193 -21.88 -22.87 50.82
CA LEU A 193 -22.76 -24.04 50.91
C LEU A 193 -23.21 -24.29 52.37
N SER A 194 -24.33 -23.67 52.77
CA SER A 194 -25.03 -24.01 54.01
C SER A 194 -25.81 -25.32 53.86
N ALA A 195 -25.10 -26.45 53.95
CA ALA A 195 -25.71 -27.77 54.06
C ALA A 195 -26.28 -27.96 55.48
N ASP A 196 -27.57 -27.67 55.65
CA ASP A 196 -28.25 -27.73 56.95
C ASP A 196 -28.75 -29.17 57.26
N GLU A 197 -27.84 -30.04 57.70
CA GLU A 197 -28.20 -31.37 58.19
C GLU A 197 -28.76 -31.31 59.63
N SER A 198 -30.07 -31.07 59.75
CA SER A 198 -30.80 -31.16 61.01
C SER A 198 -31.62 -32.46 61.10
N MET A 199 -31.03 -33.53 61.63
CA MET A 199 -31.78 -34.73 62.04
C MET A 199 -32.73 -34.42 63.21
N GLY A 200 -34.02 -34.66 63.05
CA GLY A 200 -35.03 -34.45 64.10
C GLY A 200 -36.25 -35.36 63.97
N ASN A 201 -36.24 -36.48 64.68
CA ASN A 201 -37.33 -37.46 64.84
C ASN A 201 -37.06 -38.18 66.19
N PRO A 202 -38.05 -38.57 67.03
CA PRO A 202 -39.43 -38.95 66.68
C PRO A 202 -40.55 -38.26 67.50
N ASP A 203 -41.82 -38.58 67.19
CA ASP A 203 -42.72 -39.29 68.12
C ASP A 203 -44.07 -39.73 67.45
N GLU A 204 -44.75 -40.70 68.08
CA GLU A 204 -45.97 -41.42 67.65
C GLU A 204 -47.28 -40.74 68.16
N ALA A 205 -48.53 -41.01 67.72
CA ALA A 205 -49.15 -41.60 66.50
C ALA A 205 -50.59 -40.98 66.35
N VAL A 206 -51.78 -41.58 66.14
CA VAL A 206 -52.36 -42.94 66.02
C VAL A 206 -53.74 -42.85 65.29
N SER A 207 -54.18 -43.90 64.56
CA SER A 207 -55.52 -44.06 63.89
C SER A 207 -55.91 -43.01 62.83
N GLU A 208 -56.78 -43.20 61.83
CA GLU A 208 -57.52 -44.33 61.19
C GLU A 208 -57.99 -43.84 59.78
N GLY A 209 -58.45 -44.64 58.80
CA GLY A 209 -58.65 -46.11 58.68
C GLY A 209 -59.46 -46.47 57.41
N SER A 210 -59.59 -47.78 57.09
CA SER A 210 -60.58 -48.39 56.16
C SER A 210 -60.56 -48.11 54.63
N ALA A 211 -60.05 -49.11 53.88
CA ALA A 211 -60.63 -49.78 52.68
C ALA A 211 -61.09 -49.03 51.39
N ALA A 212 -60.50 -49.45 50.25
CA ALA A 212 -61.05 -49.71 48.90
C ALA A 212 -59.83 -50.06 47.98
N ASP A 213 -59.71 -51.21 47.32
CA ASP A 213 -60.47 -51.78 46.18
C ASP A 213 -60.23 -51.00 44.87
N GLU A 214 -59.97 -51.56 43.68
CA GLU A 214 -59.68 -52.95 43.23
C GLU A 214 -59.09 -52.89 41.78
N SER A 215 -58.59 -54.00 41.22
CA SER A 215 -58.37 -54.28 39.76
C SER A 215 -57.39 -53.37 38.94
N TRP A 216 -56.37 -53.90 38.25
CA TRP A 216 -56.35 -54.67 36.97
C TRP A 216 -56.75 -53.88 35.69
N PHE A 217 -55.76 -53.27 35.01
CA PHE A 217 -55.16 -53.82 33.78
C PHE A 217 -53.88 -53.05 33.35
#